data_AF-A0A2H6NA51-F1
#
_entry.id   AF-A0A2H6NA51-F1
#
_cell.length_a   1.000
_cell.length_b   1.000
_cell.length_c   1.000
_cell.angle_alpha   90.00
_cell.angle_beta   90.00
_cell.angle_gamma   90.00
#
_symmetry.space_group_name_H-M   'P 1'
#
loop_
_entity.id
_entity.type
_entity.pdbx_description
1 polymer ?
#
loop_
_entity_poly.entity_id
_entity_poly.type
_entity_poly.pdbx_seq_one_letter_code
_entity_poly.pdbx_strand_id
1 'polypeptide(L)'
;MEVEEAFSLVGQMGPFQVWLCVLLAALLQLYVATEAVLIALVGAIPPYHWDLEGILTNHSHSNDTTIEENNFRKWLLTANWNDLHKYVHFNRNFTSIASEWFLIGNTSYKISVASSCFFGGVFVGVITFGQLSDHFGRKKVFLVGSLGCLFFAVGIAQYALLGYLIRSWRLLAVVVNLEGVLIFLLCLCIPES
;
A
#
# COMPACT_ATOMS: atom_id res chain seq x y z
N MET A 1 31.37 0.47 -28.09
CA MET A 1 30.44 -0.60 -28.46
C MET A 1 29.06 -0.08 -28.12
N GLU A 2 28.32 0.38 -29.11
CA GLU A 2 26.97 0.89 -28.89
C GLU A 2 26.08 -0.29 -28.49
N VAL A 3 25.19 -0.08 -27.53
CA VAL A 3 24.37 -1.14 -26.91
C VAL A 3 23.61 -1.96 -27.96
N GLU A 4 23.24 -1.33 -29.08
CA GLU A 4 22.59 -1.96 -30.23
C GLU A 4 23.48 -2.98 -30.98
N GLU A 5 24.80 -2.75 -31.01
CA GLU A 5 25.79 -3.63 -31.64
C GLU A 5 26.07 -4.87 -30.78
N ALA A 6 25.97 -4.74 -29.45
CA ALA A 6 26.01 -5.87 -28.53
C ALA A 6 24.72 -6.71 -28.59
N PHE A 7 23.55 -6.07 -28.74
CA PHE A 7 22.26 -6.77 -28.92
C PHE A 7 22.17 -7.53 -30.25
N SER A 8 22.81 -7.04 -31.32
CA SER A 8 22.86 -7.77 -32.59
C SER A 8 23.76 -9.02 -32.50
N LEU A 9 24.76 -9.02 -31.62
CA LEU A 9 25.68 -10.14 -31.35
C LEU A 9 25.08 -11.23 -30.45
N VAL A 10 24.19 -10.86 -29.51
CA VAL A 10 23.53 -11.80 -28.57
C VAL A 10 22.31 -12.50 -29.19
N GLY A 11 21.83 -12.02 -30.34
CA GLY A 11 20.60 -12.50 -30.98
C GLY A 11 19.41 -11.63 -30.59
N GLN A 12 18.70 -11.09 -31.58
CA GLN A 12 17.55 -10.22 -31.35
C GLN A 12 16.42 -10.97 -30.63
N MET A 13 15.86 -10.34 -29.60
CA MET A 13 14.66 -10.79 -28.91
C MET A 13 13.53 -11.05 -29.91
N GLY A 14 12.98 -12.27 -29.91
CA GLY A 14 11.86 -12.62 -30.78
C GLY A 14 10.61 -11.79 -30.47
N PRO A 15 9.70 -11.56 -31.43
CA PRO A 15 8.49 -10.75 -31.22
C PRO A 15 7.60 -11.28 -30.08
N PHE A 16 7.58 -12.60 -29.87
CA PHE A 16 6.88 -13.24 -28.75
C PHE A 16 7.53 -12.92 -27.39
N GLN A 17 8.87 -12.88 -27.33
CA GLN A 17 9.62 -12.55 -26.11
C GLN A 17 9.41 -11.08 -25.73
N VAL A 18 9.39 -10.17 -26.71
CA VAL A 18 9.06 -8.76 -26.48
C VAL A 18 7.64 -8.61 -25.94
N TRP A 19 6.66 -9.30 -26.53
CA TRP A 19 5.28 -9.26 -26.05
C TRP A 19 5.15 -9.78 -24.61
N LEU A 20 5.84 -10.89 -24.29
CA LEU A 20 5.87 -11.46 -22.95
C LEU A 20 6.51 -10.51 -21.93
N CYS A 21 7.61 -9.84 -22.28
CA CYS A 21 8.25 -8.83 -21.43
C CYS A 21 7.33 -7.64 -21.17
N VAL A 22 6.63 -7.14 -22.20
CA VAL A 22 5.66 -6.04 -22.04
C VAL A 22 4.48 -6.46 -21.16
N LEU A 23 3.97 -7.69 -21.34
CA LEU A 23 2.90 -8.25 -20.50
C LEU A 23 3.36 -8.36 -19.05
N LEU A 24 4.55 -8.90 -18.80
CA LEU A 24 5.10 -9.03 -17.45
C LEU A 24 5.30 -7.66 -16.80
N ALA A 25 5.82 -6.68 -17.53
CA ALA A 25 5.96 -5.30 -17.04
C ALA A 25 4.60 -4.69 -16.68
N ALA A 26 3.56 -4.93 -17.48
CA ALA A 26 2.21 -4.47 -17.19
C ALA A 26 1.62 -5.14 -15.93
N LEU A 27 1.80 -6.47 -15.77
CA LEU A 27 1.36 -7.20 -14.58
C LEU A 27 2.08 -6.75 -13.31
N LEU A 28 3.40 -6.54 -13.39
CA LEU A 28 4.18 -5.99 -12.27
C LEU A 28 3.68 -4.59 -11.87
N GLN A 29 3.34 -3.74 -12.84
CA GLN A 29 2.78 -2.41 -12.57
C GLN A 29 1.42 -2.49 -11.87
N LEU A 30 0.58 -3.44 -12.27
CA LEU A 30 -0.72 -3.70 -11.65
C LEU A 30 -0.56 -4.15 -10.19
N TYR A 31 0.38 -5.05 -9.94
CA TYR A 31 0.72 -5.54 -8.60
C TYR A 31 1.23 -4.41 -7.69
N VAL A 32 2.16 -3.58 -8.18
CA VAL A 32 2.68 -2.44 -7.40
C VAL A 32 1.56 -1.46 -7.03
N ALA A 33 0.62 -1.18 -7.94
CA ALA A 33 -0.52 -0.32 -7.66
C ALA A 33 -1.42 -0.91 -6.55
N THR A 34 -1.69 -2.21 -6.65
CA THR A 34 -2.50 -2.98 -5.71
C THR A 34 -1.88 -3.00 -4.31
N GLU A 35 -0.57 -3.18 -4.21
CA GLU A 35 0.20 -3.09 -2.95
C GLU A 35 0.17 -1.67 -2.35
N ALA A 36 0.32 -0.63 -3.17
CA ALA A 36 0.24 0.76 -2.70
C ALA A 36 -1.11 1.06 -2.02
N VAL A 37 -2.20 0.59 -2.62
CA VAL A 37 -3.55 0.76 -2.06
C VAL A 37 -3.77 -0.15 -0.85
N LEU A 38 -3.22 -1.36 -0.84
CA LEU A 38 -3.27 -2.27 0.30
C LEU A 38 -2.63 -1.62 1.54
N ILE A 39 -1.42 -1.05 1.41
CA ILE A 39 -0.72 -0.36 2.50
C ILE A 39 -1.58 0.79 3.05
N ALA A 40 -2.22 1.58 2.17
CA ALA A 40 -3.09 2.67 2.58
C ALA A 40 -4.38 2.20 3.27
N LEU A 41 -5.03 1.15 2.75
CA LEU A 41 -6.30 0.64 3.26
C LEU A 41 -6.11 -0.09 4.59
N VAL A 42 -5.06 -0.91 4.68
CA VAL A 42 -4.64 -1.59 5.91
C VAL A 42 -4.25 -0.53 6.94
N GLY A 43 -3.48 0.49 6.54
CA GLY A 43 -3.08 1.58 7.43
C GLY A 43 -4.20 2.53 7.88
N ALA A 44 -5.39 2.47 7.27
CA ALA A 44 -6.47 3.39 7.59
C ALA A 44 -7.05 3.12 8.98
N ILE A 45 -7.00 4.13 9.86
CA ILE A 45 -7.59 4.08 11.19
C ILE A 45 -9.07 4.44 11.06
N PRO A 46 -10.01 3.52 11.32
CA PRO A 46 -11.43 3.85 11.30
C PRO A 46 -11.79 4.79 12.46
N PRO A 47 -12.81 5.64 12.29
CA PRO A 47 -13.30 6.47 13.39
C PRO A 47 -13.74 5.58 14.55
N TYR A 48 -13.19 5.86 15.73
CA TYR A 48 -13.47 5.14 16.96
C TYR A 48 -14.18 6.07 17.95
N HIS A 49 -15.11 5.50 18.71
CA HIS A 49 -15.70 6.16 19.87
C HIS A 49 -15.22 5.45 21.13
N TRP A 50 -15.03 6.22 22.19
CA TRP A 50 -14.60 5.71 23.49
C TRP A 50 -15.59 6.19 24.54
N ASP A 51 -16.14 5.24 25.29
CA ASP A 51 -17.11 5.53 26.36
C ASP A 51 -16.38 5.48 27.70
N LEU A 52 -15.88 6.64 28.16
CA LEU A 52 -15.27 6.76 29.50
C LEU A 52 -16.31 7.05 30.59
N GLU A 53 -17.59 6.93 30.27
CA GLU A 53 -18.71 7.27 31.14
C GLU A 53 -18.75 6.39 32.40
N GLY A 54 -18.04 5.25 32.42
CA GLY A 54 -17.84 4.42 33.61
C GLY A 54 -16.62 4.76 34.49
N ILE A 55 -15.66 5.58 34.02
CA ILE A 55 -14.40 5.89 34.75
C ILE A 55 -14.42 7.33 35.31
N LEU A 56 -15.19 8.24 34.71
CA LEU A 56 -15.16 9.69 34.99
C LEU A 56 -16.34 10.23 35.81
N THR A 57 -17.13 9.39 36.51
CA THR A 57 -18.39 9.80 37.18
C THR A 57 -18.25 10.76 38.38
N ASN A 58 -17.10 11.41 38.59
CA ASN A 58 -16.90 12.34 39.71
C ASN A 58 -16.36 13.73 39.34
N HIS A 59 -16.24 14.10 38.06
CA HIS A 59 -15.78 15.46 37.73
C HIS A 59 -16.84 16.30 37.00
N SER A 60 -17.19 17.40 37.66
CA SER A 60 -18.05 18.47 37.18
C SER A 60 -17.63 18.97 35.81
N HIS A 61 -18.60 18.98 34.91
CA HIS A 61 -18.65 19.64 33.61
C HIS A 61 -17.79 20.92 33.52
N SER A 62 -16.55 20.75 33.07
CA SER A 62 -15.67 21.85 32.66
C SER A 62 -15.32 21.64 31.19
N ASN A 63 -15.61 22.63 30.35
CA ASN A 63 -15.55 22.61 28.87
C ASN A 63 -14.13 22.49 28.27
N ASP A 64 -13.27 21.62 28.80
CA ASP A 64 -11.88 21.53 28.36
C ASP A 64 -11.59 20.19 27.66
N THR A 65 -11.98 20.12 26.38
CA THR A 65 -11.73 18.98 25.47
C THR A 65 -10.26 18.58 25.41
N THR A 66 -9.35 19.55 25.59
CA THR A 66 -7.90 19.33 25.59
C THR A 66 -7.42 18.54 26.81
N ILE A 67 -8.08 18.69 27.96
CA ILE A 67 -7.75 17.95 29.19
C ILE A 67 -8.24 16.50 29.07
N GLU A 68 -9.43 16.30 28.50
CA GLU A 68 -9.98 14.96 28.25
C GLU A 68 -9.12 14.16 27.25
N GLU A 69 -8.68 14.77 26.14
CA GLU A 69 -7.79 14.11 25.18
C GLU A 69 -6.44 13.72 25.81
N ASN A 70 -5.86 14.58 26.63
CA ASN A 70 -4.60 14.29 27.33
C ASN A 70 -4.76 13.16 28.37
N ASN A 71 -5.88 13.15 29.10
CA ASN A 71 -6.22 12.09 30.05
C ASN A 71 -6.48 10.76 29.33
N PHE A 72 -7.18 10.79 28.21
CA PHE A 72 -7.38 9.63 27.34
C PHE A 72 -6.04 9.07 26.85
N ARG A 73 -5.14 9.93 26.35
CA ARG A 73 -3.82 9.51 25.87
C ARG A 73 -2.98 8.87 26.98
N LYS A 74 -3.06 9.41 28.20
CA LYS A 74 -2.38 8.88 29.38
C LYS A 74 -2.98 7.54 29.84
N TRP A 75 -4.30 7.41 29.80
CA TRP A 75 -5.00 6.16 30.08
C TRP A 75 -4.65 5.09 29.04
N LEU A 76 -4.62 5.44 27.75
CA LEU A 76 -4.29 4.52 26.65
C LEU A 76 -2.88 3.93 26.79
N LEU A 77 -1.93 4.69 27.37
CA LEU A 77 -0.59 4.20 27.68
C LEU A 77 -0.53 3.24 28.88
N THR A 78 -1.53 3.29 29.77
CA THR A 78 -1.55 2.53 31.03
C THR A 78 -2.57 1.38 31.02
N ALA A 79 -3.49 1.38 30.05
CA ALA A 79 -4.58 0.42 29.94
C ALA A 79 -4.07 -0.97 29.50
N ASN A 80 -4.70 -2.02 30.04
CA ASN A 80 -4.48 -3.39 29.61
C ASN A 80 -5.33 -3.72 28.37
N TRP A 81 -4.93 -4.69 27.56
CA TRP A 81 -5.62 -5.08 26.31
C TRP A 81 -7.09 -5.45 26.51
N ASN A 82 -7.41 -6.14 27.61
CA ASN A 82 -8.79 -6.52 27.93
C ASN A 82 -9.68 -5.31 28.23
N ASP A 83 -9.13 -4.25 28.82
CA ASP A 83 -9.88 -3.01 29.09
C ASP A 83 -10.02 -2.17 27.82
N LEU A 84 -8.98 -2.13 26.99
CA LEU A 84 -8.96 -1.43 25.71
C LEU A 84 -10.10 -1.89 24.78
N HIS A 85 -10.29 -3.21 24.66
CA HIS A 85 -11.37 -3.82 23.88
C HIS A 85 -12.77 -3.55 24.45
N LYS A 86 -12.87 -3.27 25.74
CA LYS A 86 -14.14 -3.04 26.44
C LYS A 86 -14.61 -1.59 26.34
N TYR A 87 -13.69 -0.62 26.26
CA TYR A 87 -14.03 0.81 26.30
C TYR A 87 -13.94 1.51 24.95
N VAL A 88 -13.29 0.90 23.96
CA VAL A 88 -13.17 1.51 22.63
C VAL A 88 -13.84 0.65 21.59
N HIS A 89 -14.88 1.23 21.00
CA HIS A 89 -15.71 0.58 20.01
C HIS A 89 -15.54 1.30 18.66
N PHE A 90 -15.17 0.52 17.65
CA PHE A 90 -15.12 0.99 16.27
C PHE A 90 -16.52 0.88 15.66
N ASN A 91 -17.06 2.01 15.20
CA ASN A 91 -18.44 2.13 14.71
C ASN A 91 -18.65 1.57 13.28
N ARG A 92 -17.82 0.64 12.81
CA ARG A 92 -17.89 0.17 11.42
C ARG A 92 -17.89 -1.36 11.29
N ASN A 93 -18.75 -1.85 10.40
CA ASN A 93 -18.81 -3.23 9.88
C ASN A 93 -17.57 -3.65 9.06
N PHE A 94 -16.44 -2.95 9.20
CA PHE A 94 -15.21 -3.16 8.46
C PHE A 94 -14.06 -3.37 9.43
N THR A 95 -13.41 -4.52 9.32
CA THR A 95 -12.16 -4.82 10.03
C THR A 95 -10.98 -4.37 9.18
N SER A 96 -10.08 -3.56 9.76
CA SER A 96 -8.75 -3.23 9.22
C SER A 96 -7.67 -3.63 10.23
N ILE A 97 -6.39 -3.71 9.84
CA ILE A 97 -5.30 -4.02 10.78
C ILE A 97 -5.26 -2.98 11.91
N ALA A 98 -5.58 -1.72 11.60
CA ALA A 98 -5.59 -0.64 12.58
C ALA A 98 -6.66 -0.84 13.67
N SER A 99 -7.83 -1.37 13.30
CA SER A 99 -8.90 -1.69 14.27
C SER A 99 -8.66 -3.00 15.01
N GLU A 100 -8.09 -4.00 14.34
CA GLU A 100 -7.89 -5.34 14.92
C GLU A 100 -6.71 -5.36 15.89
N TRP A 101 -5.62 -4.68 15.55
CA TRP A 101 -4.41 -4.58 16.37
C TRP A 101 -4.37 -3.32 17.24
N PHE A 102 -5.48 -2.56 17.22
CA PHE A 102 -5.66 -1.35 18.01
C PHE A 102 -4.43 -0.43 17.93
N LEU A 103 -4.05 -0.06 16.71
CA LEU A 103 -2.88 0.79 16.43
C LEU A 103 -3.20 2.28 16.68
N ILE A 104 -3.72 2.60 17.86
CA ILE A 104 -4.08 3.95 18.32
C ILE A 104 -2.99 4.46 19.27
N GLY A 105 -2.65 5.74 19.15
CA GLY A 105 -1.68 6.40 20.04
C GLY A 105 -0.23 6.13 19.65
N ASN A 106 0.58 5.59 20.56
CA ASN A 106 2.03 5.45 20.37
C ASN A 106 2.43 4.31 19.43
N THR A 107 1.50 3.51 18.92
CA THR A 107 1.78 2.42 17.95
C THR A 107 1.39 2.78 16.52
N SER A 108 0.71 3.90 16.30
CA SER A 108 0.28 4.38 14.98
C SER A 108 1.46 4.70 14.05
N TYR A 109 2.64 5.02 14.60
CA TYR A 109 3.84 5.30 13.80
C TYR A 109 4.28 4.11 12.94
N LYS A 110 3.95 2.87 13.32
CA LYS A 110 4.33 1.66 12.56
C LYS A 110 3.78 1.68 11.13
N ILE A 111 2.51 2.06 11.00
CA ILE A 111 1.84 2.22 9.71
C ILE A 111 2.50 3.36 8.92
N SER A 112 2.75 4.49 9.59
CA SER A 112 3.36 5.65 8.95
C SER A 112 4.77 5.37 8.44
N VAL A 113 5.58 4.61 9.18
CA VAL A 113 6.92 4.20 8.77
C VAL A 113 6.86 3.26 7.57
N ALA A 114 5.95 2.29 7.57
CA ALA A 114 5.77 1.37 6.44
C ALA A 114 5.39 2.11 5.15
N SER A 115 4.40 3.00 5.21
CA SER A 115 4.02 3.85 4.07
C SER A 115 5.17 4.74 3.61
N SER A 116 5.91 5.35 4.53
CA SER A 116 7.07 6.19 4.18
C SER A 116 8.18 5.41 3.48
N CYS A 117 8.49 4.19 3.92
CA CYS A 117 9.47 3.34 3.23
C CYS A 117 9.04 3.02 1.79
N PHE A 118 7.76 2.70 1.59
CA PHE A 118 7.20 2.42 0.27
C PHE A 118 7.28 3.64 -0.66
N PHE A 119 6.73 4.78 -0.24
CA PHE A 119 6.75 6.01 -1.05
C PHE A 119 8.16 6.57 -1.21
N GLY A 120 9.05 6.37 -0.24
CA GLY A 120 10.47 6.67 -0.36
C GLY A 120 11.13 5.89 -1.50
N GLY A 121 10.82 4.60 -1.64
CA GLY A 121 11.27 3.79 -2.78
C GLY A 121 10.73 4.30 -4.13
N VAL A 122 9.44 4.62 -4.19
CA VAL A 122 8.82 5.22 -5.40
C VAL A 122 9.50 6.55 -5.76
N PHE A 123 9.82 7.38 -4.77
CA PHE A 123 10.50 8.66 -4.99
C PHE A 123 11.90 8.48 -5.58
N VAL A 124 12.69 7.56 -5.04
CA VAL A 124 14.01 7.22 -5.60
C VAL A 124 13.87 6.72 -7.04
N GLY A 125 12.86 5.89 -7.31
CA GLY A 125 12.52 5.42 -8.66
C GLY A 125 12.21 6.56 -9.64
N VAL A 126 11.43 7.56 -9.22
CA VAL A 126 11.12 8.72 -10.08
C VAL A 126 12.36 9.55 -10.40
N ILE A 127 13.28 9.73 -9.45
CA ILE A 127 14.54 10.45 -9.69
C ILE A 127 15.40 9.72 -10.71
N THR A 128 15.59 8.40 -10.57
CA THR A 128 16.38 7.61 -11.52
C THR A 128 15.73 7.55 -12.89
N PHE A 129 14.40 7.36 -12.98
CA PHE A 129 13.67 7.43 -14.25
C PHE A 129 13.75 8.81 -14.91
N GLY A 130 13.79 9.89 -14.13
CA GLY A 130 14.00 11.25 -14.65
C GLY A 130 15.33 11.38 -15.37
N GLN A 131 16.42 10.91 -14.75
CA GLN A 131 17.76 10.92 -15.40
C GLN A 131 17.80 10.01 -16.63
N LEU A 132 17.12 8.85 -16.57
CA LEU A 132 17.00 7.94 -17.70
C LEU A 132 16.23 8.58 -18.86
N SER A 133 15.23 9.42 -18.56
CA SER A 133 14.44 10.16 -19.55
C SER A 133 15.30 11.09 -20.41
N ASP A 134 16.28 11.73 -19.79
CA ASP A 134 17.17 12.68 -20.47
C ASP A 134 18.15 11.96 -21.41
N HIS A 135 18.49 10.69 -21.13
CA HIS A 135 19.40 9.90 -21.96
C HIS A 135 18.71 9.21 -23.14
N PHE A 136 17.52 8.62 -22.95
CA PHE A 136 16.80 7.85 -23.99
C PHE A 136 15.91 8.69 -24.92
N GLY A 137 15.81 9.99 -24.65
CA GLY A 137 15.06 10.97 -25.45
C GLY A 137 13.61 11.16 -24.98
N ARG A 138 13.21 12.44 -24.87
CA ARG A 138 11.93 12.88 -24.27
C ARG A 138 10.66 12.22 -24.79
N LYS A 139 10.55 11.96 -26.11
CA LYS A 139 9.31 11.43 -26.71
C LYS A 139 9.03 9.98 -26.31
N LYS A 140 10.03 9.10 -26.34
CA LYS A 140 9.87 7.67 -26.01
C LYS A 140 9.55 7.51 -24.53
N VAL A 141 10.24 8.25 -23.68
CA VAL A 141 10.09 8.15 -22.22
C VAL A 141 8.74 8.71 -21.78
N PHE A 142 8.27 9.80 -22.38
CA PHE A 142 6.91 10.32 -22.13
C PHE A 142 5.83 9.27 -22.46
N LEU A 143 5.98 8.57 -23.58
CA LEU A 143 5.00 7.56 -24.02
C LEU A 143 5.00 6.34 -23.09
N VAL A 144 6.18 5.85 -22.71
CA VAL A 144 6.32 4.76 -21.73
C VAL A 144 5.78 5.15 -20.36
N GLY A 145 6.08 6.37 -19.88
CA GLY A 145 5.57 6.89 -18.62
C GLY A 145 4.04 7.03 -18.63
N SER A 146 3.47 7.57 -19.71
CA SER A 146 2.02 7.69 -19.88
C SER A 146 1.32 6.33 -19.89
N LEU A 147 1.91 5.34 -20.56
CA LEU A 147 1.39 3.97 -20.58
C LEU A 147 1.48 3.31 -19.20
N GLY A 148 2.59 3.53 -18.48
CA GLY A 148 2.76 3.09 -17.09
C GLY A 148 1.72 3.70 -16.14
N CYS A 149 1.38 4.98 -16.32
CA CYS A 149 0.32 5.65 -15.57
C CYS A 149 -1.06 5.04 -15.85
N LEU A 150 -1.36 4.68 -17.10
CA LEU A 150 -2.61 4.02 -17.47
C LEU A 150 -2.74 2.66 -16.78
N PHE A 151 -1.70 1.82 -16.83
CA PHE A 151 -1.71 0.53 -16.13
C PHE A 151 -1.85 0.68 -14.62
N PHE A 152 -1.19 1.68 -14.04
CA PHE A 152 -1.32 1.99 -12.62
C PHE A 152 -2.76 2.37 -12.24
N ALA A 153 -3.41 3.21 -13.06
CA ALA A 153 -4.81 3.59 -12.85
C ALA A 153 -5.77 2.39 -12.96
N VAL A 154 -5.53 1.48 -13.92
CA VAL A 154 -6.29 0.23 -14.06
C VAL A 154 -6.09 -0.65 -12.82
N GLY A 155 -4.87 -0.75 -12.29
CA GLY A 155 -4.58 -1.50 -11.05
C GLY A 155 -5.36 -0.96 -9.85
N ILE A 156 -5.41 0.36 -9.67
CA ILE A 156 -6.23 0.99 -8.61
C ILE A 156 -7.72 0.66 -8.80
N ALA A 157 -8.23 0.74 -10.03
CA ALA A 157 -9.63 0.43 -10.32
C ALA A 157 -9.97 -1.04 -10.05
N GLN A 158 -9.08 -1.97 -10.43
CA GLN A 158 -9.20 -3.39 -10.14
C GLN A 158 -9.20 -3.65 -8.62
N TYR A 159 -8.30 -3.00 -7.87
CA TYR A 159 -8.27 -3.10 -6.43
C TYR A 159 -9.57 -2.60 -5.79
N ALA A 160 -10.11 -1.47 -6.26
CA ALA A 160 -11.38 -0.93 -5.77
C ALA A 160 -12.54 -1.92 -5.96
N LEU A 161 -12.56 -2.63 -7.10
CA LEU A 161 -13.53 -3.69 -7.36
C LEU A 161 -13.34 -4.88 -6.41
N LEU A 162 -12.10 -5.34 -6.21
CA LEU A 162 -11.78 -6.43 -5.28
C LEU A 162 -12.13 -6.07 -3.83
N GLY A 163 -11.84 -4.84 -3.41
CA GLY A 163 -12.20 -4.33 -2.07
C GLY A 163 -13.70 -4.15 -1.87
N TYR A 164 -14.47 -3.94 -2.95
CA TYR A 164 -15.94 -3.93 -2.88
C TYR A 164 -16.49 -5.35 -2.64
N LEU A 165 -15.93 -6.35 -3.34
CA LEU A 165 -16.36 -7.76 -3.21
C LEU A 165 -15.88 -8.40 -1.89
N ILE A 166 -14.65 -8.12 -1.49
CA ILE A 166 -13.99 -8.72 -0.32
C ILE A 166 -13.89 -7.68 0.80
N ARG A 167 -14.77 -7.82 1.79
CA ARG A 167 -14.85 -6.91 2.94
C ARG A 167 -13.71 -7.12 3.96
N SER A 168 -13.19 -8.34 4.05
CA SER A 168 -12.18 -8.72 5.03
C SER A 168 -10.77 -8.44 4.53
N TRP A 169 -10.04 -7.56 5.24
CA TRP A 169 -8.68 -7.16 4.89
C TRP A 169 -7.69 -8.33 4.80
N ARG A 170 -7.86 -9.39 5.61
CA ARG A 170 -7.01 -10.59 5.60
C ARG A 170 -7.11 -11.38 4.30
N LEU A 171 -8.33 -11.63 3.82
CA LEU A 171 -8.54 -12.31 2.53
C LEU A 171 -8.07 -11.44 1.38
N LEU A 172 -8.31 -10.13 1.46
CA LEU A 172 -7.82 -9.18 0.45
C LEU A 172 -6.30 -9.22 0.37
N ALA A 173 -5.59 -9.20 1.50
CA ALA A 173 -4.13 -9.32 1.54
C ALA A 173 -3.65 -10.65 0.96
N VAL A 174 -4.29 -11.78 1.28
CA VAL A 174 -3.93 -13.10 0.73
C VAL A 174 -4.10 -13.13 -0.79
N VAL A 175 -5.22 -12.61 -1.31
CA VAL A 175 -5.49 -12.57 -2.76
C VAL A 175 -4.43 -11.74 -3.49
N VAL A 176 -4.11 -10.55 -2.95
CA VAL A 176 -3.11 -9.65 -3.54
C VAL A 176 -1.71 -10.26 -3.50
N ASN A 177 -1.31 -10.88 -2.39
CA ASN A 177 0.00 -11.52 -2.28
C ASN A 177 0.10 -12.75 -3.21
N LEU A 178 -1.00 -13.48 -3.40
CA LEU A 178 -1.04 -14.62 -4.33
C LEU A 178 -0.87 -14.18 -5.79
N GLU A 179 -1.42 -13.03 -6.18
CA GLU A 179 -1.17 -12.41 -7.49
C GLU A 179 0.33 -12.14 -7.70
N GLY A 180 1.01 -11.59 -6.68
CA GLY A 180 2.46 -11.36 -6.72
C GLY A 180 3.26 -12.66 -6.89
N VAL A 181 2.89 -13.73 -6.19
CA VAL A 181 3.52 -15.05 -6.33
C VAL A 181 3.33 -15.61 -7.74
N LEU A 182 2.14 -15.47 -8.33
CA LEU A 182 1.91 -15.90 -9.71
C LEU A 182 2.78 -15.14 -10.70
N ILE A 183 2.93 -13.82 -10.54
CA ILE A 183 3.82 -13.00 -11.38
C ILE A 183 5.28 -13.44 -11.20
N PHE A 184 5.72 -13.71 -9.98
CA PHE A 184 7.07 -14.20 -9.69
C PHE A 184 7.32 -15.57 -10.34
N LEU A 185 6.37 -16.50 -10.23
CA LEU A 185 6.47 -17.81 -10.90
C LEU A 185 6.49 -17.68 -12.42
N LEU A 186 5.67 -16.78 -12.98
CA LEU A 186 5.70 -16.47 -14.41
C LEU A 186 7.06 -15.92 -14.84
N CYS A 187 7.68 -15.09 -14.00
CA CYS A 187 9.03 -14.57 -14.23
C CYS A 187 10.07 -15.70 -14.27
N LEU A 188 9.99 -16.67 -13.35
CA LEU A 188 10.87 -17.86 -13.36
C LEU A 188 10.63 -18.78 -14.56
N CYS A 189 9.42 -18.79 -15.11
CA CYS A 189 9.10 -19.56 -16.31
C CYS A 189 9.58 -18.92 -17.61
N ILE A 190 10.11 -17.69 -17.58
CA ILE A 190 10.74 -17.08 -18.77
C ILE A 190 12.14 -17.70 -18.91
N PRO A 191 12.39 -18.55 -19.92
CA PRO A 191 13.74 -19.03 -20.16
C PRO A 191 14.61 -17.83 -20.54
N GLU A 192 15.72 -17.62 -19.82
CA GLU A 192 16.80 -16.75 -20.30
C GLU A 192 17.32 -17.35 -21.62
N SER A 193 17.14 -16.59 -22.70
CA SER A 193 17.66 -16.91 -24.04
C SER A 193 19.12 -16.54 -24.16
#